data_AF-A0A920G8F3-F1
#
_entry.id   AF-A0A920G8F3-F1
#
_cell.length_a   1.000
_cell.length_b   1.000
_cell.length_c   1.000
_cell.angle_alpha   90.00
_cell.angle_beta   90.00
_cell.angle_gamma   90.00
#
_symmetry.space_group_name_H-M   'P 1'
#
loop_
_entity.id
_entity.type
_entity.pdbx_description
1 polymer ?
#
loop_
_entity_poly.entity_id
_entity_poly.type
_entity_poly.pdbx_seq_one_letter_code
_entity_poly.pdbx_strand_id
1 'polypeptide(L)'
;MLCLINICSGICAGGFGVNHADLGPKYTGSLVGIAGSIGMIAAILAPIVAGFILEITNSWSSIFYICSFVLIFGGIFYLIFASASRQFN
;
A
#
# COMPACT_ATOMS: atom_id res chain seq x y z
N MET A 1 18.55 0.16 3.25
CA MET A 1 17.33 -0.45 2.69
C MET A 1 16.06 -0.08 3.44
N LEU A 2 16.05 -0.17 4.78
CA LEU A 2 14.89 0.27 5.58
C LEU A 2 14.49 1.73 5.30
N CYS A 3 15.44 2.63 5.06
CA CYS A 3 15.14 4.02 4.69
C CYS A 3 14.39 4.13 3.35
N LEU A 4 14.75 3.32 2.35
CA LEU A 4 14.09 3.34 1.05
C LEU A 4 12.63 2.91 1.18
N ILE A 5 12.38 1.83 1.93
CA ILE A 5 11.02 1.35 2.22
C ILE A 5 10.21 2.41 2.96
N ASN A 6 10.80 3.05 3.98
CA ASN A 6 10.11 4.11 4.73
C ASN A 6 9.78 5.32 3.86
N ILE A 7 10.69 5.73 2.95
CA ILE A 7 10.42 6.82 2.00
C ILE A 7 9.27 6.42 1.07
N CYS A 8 9.32 5.24 0.45
CA CYS A 8 8.26 4.77 -0.43
C CYS A 8 6.90 4.68 0.30
N SER A 9 6.90 4.17 1.53
CA SER A 9 5.68 4.07 2.35
C SER A 9 5.11 5.45 2.71
N GLY A 10 5.98 6.42 3.04
CA GLY A 10 5.56 7.80 3.34
C GLY A 10 4.92 8.50 2.15
N ILE A 11 5.46 8.30 0.94
CA ILE A 11 4.87 8.83 -0.30
C ILE A 11 3.47 8.26 -0.52
N CYS A 12 3.27 6.96 -0.29
CA CYS A 12 1.97 6.31 -0.46
C CYS A 12 0.92 6.79 0.57
N ALA A 13 1.34 7.02 1.82
CA ALA A 13 0.43 7.39 2.91
C ALA A 13 -0.22 8.76 2.71
N GLY A 14 0.51 9.73 2.14
CA GLY A 14 0.02 11.10 1.95
C GLY A 14 -1.16 11.20 0.99
N GLY A 15 -1.10 10.50 -0.15
CA GLY A 15 -2.19 10.49 -1.14
C GLY A 15 -3.40 9.68 -0.69
N PHE A 16 -3.16 8.44 -0.22
CA PHE A 16 -4.23 7.53 0.19
C PHE A 16 -5.10 8.09 1.33
N GLY A 17 -4.47 8.72 2.33
CA GLY A 17 -5.15 9.18 3.55
C GLY A 17 -6.23 10.24 3.29
N VAL A 18 -5.99 11.17 2.35
CA VAL A 18 -6.94 12.26 2.04
C VAL A 18 -7.90 11.90 0.91
N ASN A 19 -7.49 11.04 -0.02
CA ASN A 19 -8.23 10.74 -1.24
C ASN A 19 -9.61 10.12 -1.00
N HIS A 20 -9.81 9.37 0.10
CA HIS A 20 -11.12 8.79 0.43
C HIS A 20 -12.15 9.87 0.78
N ALA A 21 -11.70 10.92 1.47
CA ALA A 21 -12.55 12.05 1.84
C ALA A 21 -12.80 12.96 0.63
N ASP A 22 -11.82 13.10 -0.27
CA ASP A 22 -11.94 13.91 -1.49
C ASP A 22 -12.90 13.27 -2.51
N LEU A 23 -12.84 11.95 -2.68
CA LEU A 23 -13.69 11.18 -3.61
C LEU A 23 -15.17 11.14 -3.21
N GLY A 24 -15.45 11.01 -1.92
CA GLY A 24 -16.80 10.74 -1.43
C GLY A 24 -16.95 10.98 0.07
N PRO A 25 -17.09 12.24 0.53
CA PRO A 25 -17.10 12.59 1.95
C PRO A 25 -18.21 11.90 2.76
N LYS A 26 -19.32 11.53 2.10
CA LYS A 26 -20.44 10.78 2.70
C LYS A 26 -20.16 9.27 2.85
N TYR A 27 -19.24 8.72 2.05
CA TYR A 27 -18.91 7.30 1.98
C TYR A 27 -17.49 6.96 2.47
N THR A 28 -16.74 7.97 2.97
CA THR A 28 -15.37 7.82 3.47
C THR A 28 -15.23 6.64 4.41
N GLY A 29 -16.15 6.47 5.37
CA GLY A 29 -16.09 5.37 6.34
C GLY A 29 -16.16 3.99 5.69
N SER A 30 -17.04 3.79 4.71
CA SER A 30 -17.16 2.52 3.98
C SER A 30 -15.93 2.27 3.09
N LEU A 31 -15.45 3.30 2.40
CA LEU A 31 -14.28 3.18 1.52
C LEU A 31 -13.02 2.85 2.32
N VAL A 32 -12.78 3.56 3.44
CA VAL A 32 -11.66 3.29 4.34
C VAL A 32 -11.79 1.91 4.99
N GLY A 33 -13.01 1.49 5.37
CA GLY A 33 -13.26 0.17 5.95
C GLY A 33 -12.94 -0.99 4.99
N ILE A 34 -13.33 -0.86 3.71
CA ILE A 34 -13.01 -1.86 2.68
C ILE A 34 -11.50 -1.90 2.43
N ALA A 35 -10.87 -0.73 2.25
CA ALA A 35 -9.43 -0.65 2.01
C ALA A 35 -8.63 -1.20 3.21
N GLY A 36 -9.05 -0.90 4.43
CA GLY A 36 -8.46 -1.42 5.66
C GLY A 36 -8.58 -2.94 5.78
N SER A 37 -9.76 -3.50 5.43
CA SER A 37 -9.98 -4.96 5.44
C SER A 37 -9.04 -5.69 4.47
N ILE A 38 -8.90 -5.17 3.23
CA ILE A 38 -7.95 -5.70 2.25
C ILE A 38 -6.51 -5.57 2.77
N GLY A 39 -6.20 -4.44 3.41
CA GLY A 39 -4.92 -4.20 4.07
C GLY A 39 -4.61 -5.23 5.15
N MET A 40 -5.59 -5.65 5.96
CA MET A 40 -5.38 -6.66 7.00
C MET A 40 -5.14 -8.05 6.42
N ILE A 41 -5.83 -8.41 5.34
CA ILE A 41 -5.54 -9.67 4.64
C ILE A 41 -4.09 -9.67 4.13
N ALA A 42 -3.67 -8.58 3.50
CA ALA A 42 -2.28 -8.42 3.05
C ALA A 42 -1.28 -8.48 4.22
N ALA A 43 -1.60 -7.87 5.36
CA ALA A 43 -0.76 -7.89 6.56
C ALA A 43 -0.57 -9.29 7.14
N ILE A 44 -1.58 -10.16 7.04
CA ILE A 44 -1.49 -11.56 7.47
C ILE A 44 -0.62 -12.37 6.49
N LEU A 45 -0.76 -12.13 5.18
CA LEU A 45 -0.04 -12.87 4.14
C LEU A 45 1.44 -12.45 4.03
N ALA A 46 1.75 -11.17 4.25
CA ALA A 46 3.09 -10.62 4.11
C ALA A 46 4.19 -11.39 4.89
N PRO A 47 4.05 -11.68 6.20
CA PRO A 47 5.08 -12.44 6.93
C PRO A 47 5.20 -13.89 6.46
N ILE A 48 4.11 -14.52 5.99
CA ILE A 48 4.14 -15.89 5.45
C ILE A 48 5.03 -15.91 4.20
N VAL A 49 4.77 -15.00 3.27
CA VAL A 49 5.56 -14.87 2.03
C VAL A 49 7.01 -14.48 2.33
N ALA A 50 7.23 -13.56 3.27
CA ALA A 50 8.57 -13.16 3.70
C ALA A 50 9.36 -14.35 4.28
N GLY A 51 8.71 -15.22 5.07
CA GLY A 51 9.30 -16.45 5.60
C GLY A 51 9.77 -17.39 4.49
N PHE A 52 8.92 -17.66 3.49
CA PHE A 52 9.29 -18.49 2.34
C PHE A 52 10.47 -17.91 1.55
N ILE A 53 10.46 -16.60 1.30
CA ILE A 53 11.56 -15.93 0.59
C ILE A 53 12.86 -16.02 1.41
N LEU A 54 12.77 -15.85 2.73
CA LEU A 54 13.93 -15.97 3.60
C LEU A 54 14.52 -17.38 3.58
N GLU A 55 13.67 -18.41 3.61
CA GLU A 55 14.11 -19.81 3.58
C GLU A 55 14.85 -20.16 2.28
N ILE A 56 14.33 -19.69 1.13
CA ILE A 56 14.92 -19.94 -0.19
C ILE A 56 16.21 -19.15 -0.38
N THR A 57 16.22 -17.86 0.00
CA THR A 57 17.31 -16.93 -0.35
C THR A 57 18.32 -16.71 0.76
N ASN A 58 18.00 -17.09 2.01
CA ASN A 58 18.75 -16.79 3.22
C ASN A 58 19.14 -15.30 3.38
N SER A 59 18.37 -14.40 2.76
CA SER A 59 18.71 -12.97 2.69
C SER A 59 17.51 -12.07 2.95
N TRP A 60 17.62 -11.27 4.01
CA TRP A 60 16.67 -10.20 4.32
C TRP A 60 16.66 -9.09 3.25
N SER A 61 17.77 -8.88 2.55
CA SER A 61 17.86 -7.87 1.49
C SER A 61 16.89 -8.17 0.35
N SER A 62 16.70 -9.44 -0.01
CA SER A 62 15.74 -9.86 -1.05
C SER A 62 14.31 -9.47 -0.68
N ILE A 63 13.92 -9.68 0.57
CA ILE A 63 12.59 -9.31 1.09
C ILE A 63 12.41 -7.79 1.01
N PHE A 64 13.40 -7.01 1.45
CA PHE A 64 13.33 -5.56 1.42
C PHE A 64 13.22 -4.99 0.00
N TYR A 65 13.93 -5.57 -0.97
CA TYR A 65 13.80 -5.17 -2.37
C TYR A 65 12.41 -5.46 -2.94
N ILE A 66 11.85 -6.64 -2.63
CA ILE A 66 10.49 -7.00 -3.06
C ILE A 66 9.47 -6.05 -2.45
N CYS A 67 9.56 -5.75 -1.14
CA CYS A 67 8.68 -4.77 -0.50
C CYS A 67 8.79 -3.39 -1.14
N SER A 68 10.01 -2.92 -1.41
CA SER A 68 10.24 -1.63 -2.08
C SER A 68 9.64 -1.61 -3.49
N PHE A 69 9.78 -2.70 -4.24
CA PHE A 69 9.21 -2.82 -5.59
C PHE A 69 7.69 -2.77 -5.57
N VAL A 70 7.05 -3.52 -4.67
CA VAL A 70 5.58 -3.53 -4.53
C VAL A 70 5.06 -2.13 -4.16
N LEU A 71 5.73 -1.43 -3.25
CA LEU A 71 5.36 -0.05 -2.88
C LEU A 71 5.48 0.91 -4.07
N ILE A 72 6.58 0.86 -4.83
CA ILE A 72 6.78 1.72 -6.00
C ILE A 72 5.75 1.41 -7.08
N PHE A 73 5.53 0.13 -7.39
CA PHE A 73 4.55 -0.29 -8.39
C PHE A 73 3.13 0.14 -8.00
N GLY A 74 2.73 -0.10 -6.74
CA GLY A 74 1.44 0.34 -6.21
C GLY A 74 1.29 1.86 -6.25
N GLY A 75 2.35 2.60 -5.92
CA GLY A 75 2.38 4.06 -6.03
C GLY A 75 2.20 4.55 -7.46
N ILE A 76 2.90 3.95 -8.44
CA ILE A 76 2.76 4.29 -9.86
C ILE A 76 1.33 3.99 -10.34
N PHE A 77 0.80 2.81 -10.00
CA PHE A 77 -0.57 2.45 -10.34
C PHE A 77 -1.56 3.46 -9.76
N TYR A 78 -1.40 3.81 -8.49
CA TYR A 78 -2.21 4.84 -7.84
C TYR A 78 -2.11 6.19 -8.57
N LEU A 79 -0.91 6.65 -8.93
CA LEU A 79 -0.73 7.92 -9.63
C LEU A 79 -1.39 7.95 -11.02
N ILE A 80 -1.47 6.81 -11.71
CA ILE A 80 -2.09 6.72 -13.04
C ILE A 80 -3.63 6.68 -12.94
N PHE A 81 -4.16 5.97 -11.94
CA PHE A 81 -5.59 5.64 -11.87
C PHE A 81 -6.38 6.42 -10.81
N ALA A 82 -5.73 7.05 -9.83
CA ALA A 82 -6.41 7.83 -8.82
C ALA A 82 -7.00 9.11 -9.43
N SER A 83 -8.13 9.54 -8.86
CA SER A 83 -8.80 10.79 -9.21
C SER A 83 -9.17 11.53 -7.93
N ALA A 84 -8.96 12.84 -7.93
CA ALA A 84 -9.33 13.73 -6.83
C ALA A 84 -10.68 14.44 -7.05
N SER A 85 -11.38 14.13 -8.15
CA SER A 85 -12.72 14.67 -8.39
C SER A 85 -13.75 13.88 -7.59
N ARG A 86 -14.69 14.58 -6.94
CA ARG A 86 -15.87 13.95 -6.34
C ARG A 86 -16.56 13.06 -7.38
N GLN A 87 -16.67 11.77 -7.09
CA GLN A 87 -17.32 10.82 -7.98
C GLN A 87 -18.80 10.61 -7.64
N PHE A 88 -19.24 11.07 -6.47
CA PHE A 88 -20.62 10.94 -6.01
C PHE A 88 -21.11 12.31 -5.49
N ASN A 89 -22.32 12.69 -5.90
CA ASN A 89 -23.04 13.88 -5.39
C ASN A 89 -23.82 13.52 -4.13
#